data_AF-A0A4U0WH10-F1
#
_entry.id   AF-A0A4U0WH10-F1
#
_cell.length_a   1.000
_cell.length_b   1.000
_cell.length_c   1.000
_cell.angle_alpha   90.00
_cell.angle_beta   90.00
_cell.angle_gamma   90.00
#
_symmetry.space_group_name_H-M   'P 1'
#
loop_
_entity.id
_entity.type
_entity.pdbx_description
1 polymer ?
#
loop_
_entity_poly.entity_id
_entity_poly.type
_entity_poly.pdbx_seq_one_letter_code
_entity_poly.pdbx_strand_id
1 'polypeptide(L)'
;MLRYLSYSCLAFLGLFSALSWAHEEALFRSQEYNAGQHGEYVEQHFVSTNITAPTLNFMRPYGTCDDGSYLFIAPRGEKTKSSVCILDASGSLVWSTSDYHGQAYNLQVQEYHGQSYLTFWAGDNAVGGHGVGQYFM
;
A
#
# COMPACT_ATOMS: atom_id res chain seq x y z
N MET A 1 7.69 -30.38 60.69
CA MET A 1 8.46 -29.97 59.50
C MET A 1 7.57 -30.17 58.28
N LEU A 2 6.85 -29.11 57.89
CA LEU A 2 5.82 -29.15 56.85
C LEU A 2 6.41 -28.73 55.49
N ARG A 3 6.04 -29.51 54.48
CA ARG A 3 6.14 -29.34 53.02
C ARG A 3 6.01 -27.88 52.53
N TYR A 4 6.63 -27.55 51.39
CA TYR A 4 5.98 -26.99 50.18
C TYR A 4 7.04 -26.81 49.08
N LEU A 5 7.10 -27.77 48.13
CA LEU A 5 7.81 -27.60 46.86
C LEU A 5 6.89 -26.76 45.96
N SER A 6 7.30 -25.53 45.67
CA SER A 6 6.54 -24.58 44.84
C SER A 6 6.60 -24.98 43.37
N TYR A 7 5.57 -25.67 42.89
CA TYR A 7 5.30 -25.88 41.47
C TYR A 7 4.49 -24.69 40.93
N SER A 8 5.08 -23.49 40.88
CA SER A 8 4.39 -22.31 40.34
C SER A 8 5.24 -21.50 39.36
N CYS A 9 6.12 -22.15 38.60
CA CYS A 9 6.91 -21.48 37.57
C CYS A 9 6.83 -22.18 36.20
N LEU A 10 5.64 -22.67 35.80
CA LEU A 10 5.49 -23.35 34.50
C LEU A 10 4.19 -23.03 33.74
N ALA A 11 3.48 -21.95 34.08
CA ALA A 11 2.25 -21.60 33.37
C ALA A 11 2.12 -20.09 33.13
N PHE A 12 3.11 -19.48 32.48
CA PHE A 12 2.90 -18.19 31.81
C PHE A 12 3.88 -17.97 30.64
N LEU A 13 4.11 -19.02 29.83
CA LEU A 13 4.50 -18.86 28.43
C LEU A 13 3.21 -18.86 27.59
N GLY A 14 2.30 -17.94 27.94
CA GLY A 14 1.20 -17.61 27.03
C GLY A 14 1.83 -16.97 25.82
N LEU A 15 1.76 -17.65 24.68
CA LEU A 15 2.17 -17.13 23.39
C LEU A 15 1.57 -15.73 23.21
N PHE A 16 2.38 -14.69 23.38
CA PHE A 16 2.21 -13.47 22.62
C PHE A 16 2.63 -13.82 21.19
N SER A 17 1.76 -14.55 20.49
CA SER A 17 1.70 -14.43 19.05
C SER A 17 1.33 -12.98 18.81
N ALA A 18 2.32 -12.11 18.67
CA ALA A 18 2.08 -10.84 18.01
C ALA A 18 1.46 -11.23 16.67
N LEU A 19 0.17 -10.96 16.52
CA LEU A 19 -0.45 -10.91 15.21
C LEU A 19 0.31 -9.79 14.51
N SER A 20 1.42 -10.14 13.86
CA SER A 20 2.11 -9.25 12.95
C SER A 20 1.16 -9.12 11.78
N TRP A 21 0.28 -8.12 11.84
CA TRP A 21 -0.53 -7.73 10.71
C TRP A 21 0.44 -7.47 9.57
N ALA A 22 0.27 -8.21 8.47
CA ALA A 22 1.15 -8.08 7.31
C ALA A 22 1.05 -6.70 6.66
N HIS A 23 0.01 -5.93 6.99
CA HIS A 23 -0.23 -4.58 6.50
C HIS A 23 -0.76 -3.67 7.63
N GLU A 24 -0.55 -2.36 7.49
CA GLU A 24 -1.15 -1.33 8.32
C GLU A 24 -2.53 -0.96 7.75
N GLU A 25 -3.54 -0.80 8.60
CA GLU A 25 -4.86 -0.40 8.13
C GLU A 25 -4.87 1.06 7.67
N ALA A 26 -5.74 1.37 6.71
CA ALA A 26 -5.96 2.76 6.34
C ALA A 26 -6.52 3.56 7.52
N LEU A 27 -6.19 4.85 7.54
CA LEU A 27 -6.72 5.78 8.53
C LEU A 27 -8.14 6.21 8.13
N PHE A 28 -8.95 6.56 9.12
CA PHE A 28 -10.32 7.03 8.90
C PHE A 28 -10.54 8.38 9.55
N ARG A 29 -10.80 9.40 8.73
CA ARG A 29 -11.04 10.79 9.17
C ARG A 29 -9.98 11.31 10.16
N SER A 30 -8.73 10.85 10.04
CA SER A 30 -7.65 11.30 10.93
C SER A 30 -7.41 12.80 10.74
N GLN A 31 -7.46 13.54 11.84
CA GLN A 31 -7.19 14.98 11.84
C GLN A 31 -5.69 15.25 11.73
N GLU A 32 -4.87 14.37 12.30
CA GLU A 32 -3.42 14.40 12.29
C GLU A 32 -2.90 14.24 10.86
N TYR A 33 -3.44 13.28 10.10
CA TYR A 33 -3.14 13.11 8.68
C TYR A 33 -3.53 14.35 7.87
N ASN A 34 -4.75 14.86 8.08
CA ASN A 34 -5.23 16.05 7.37
C ASN A 34 -4.43 17.32 7.73
N ALA A 35 -3.87 17.37 8.94
CA ALA A 35 -2.97 18.43 9.40
C ALA A 35 -1.51 18.23 8.97
N GLY A 36 -1.19 17.14 8.25
CA GLY A 36 0.16 16.84 7.77
C GLY A 36 1.14 16.38 8.87
N GLN A 37 0.65 15.95 10.02
CA GLN A 37 1.51 15.55 11.16
C GLN A 37 2.27 14.24 10.90
N HIS A 38 1.81 13.44 9.93
CA HIS A 38 2.48 12.22 9.47
C HIS A 38 3.50 12.47 8.34
N GLY A 39 3.70 13.73 7.92
CA GLY A 39 4.60 14.11 6.83
C GLY A 39 3.87 14.43 5.52
N GLU A 40 4.66 14.70 4.47
CA GLU A 40 4.15 15.13 3.15
C GLU A 40 3.56 13.98 2.32
N TYR A 41 3.99 12.74 2.59
CA TYR A 41 3.45 11.52 2.00
C TYR A 41 3.62 10.37 3.01
N VAL A 42 2.53 9.71 3.36
CA VAL A 42 2.52 8.67 4.39
C VAL A 42 2.65 7.32 3.71
N GLU A 43 3.71 6.59 4.07
CA GLU A 43 4.04 5.30 3.49
C GLU A 43 3.83 4.19 4.50
N GLN A 44 3.39 3.05 3.98
CA GLN A 44 3.43 1.77 4.65
C GLN A 44 4.58 0.92 4.09
N HIS A 45 5.29 0.26 5.00
CA HIS A 45 6.33 -0.71 4.70
C HIS A 45 5.90 -2.14 5.06
N PHE A 46 6.46 -3.11 4.36
CA PHE A 46 6.15 -4.53 4.56
C PHE A 46 7.38 -5.29 5.04
N VAL A 47 7.17 -6.35 5.82
CA VAL A 47 8.28 -7.17 6.34
C VAL A 47 8.87 -8.08 5.27
N SER A 48 8.03 -8.60 4.38
CA SER A 48 8.41 -9.62 3.38
C SER A 48 8.92 -9.05 2.05
N THR A 49 8.79 -7.74 1.83
CA THR A 49 9.13 -7.09 0.56
C THR A 49 9.58 -5.65 0.79
N ASN A 50 10.39 -5.13 -0.14
CA ASN A 50 10.85 -3.73 -0.13
C ASN A 50 9.91 -2.78 -0.88
N ILE A 51 8.70 -3.24 -1.23
CA ILE A 51 7.66 -2.39 -1.81
C ILE A 51 7.18 -1.38 -0.75
N THR A 52 6.92 -0.15 -1.17
CA THR A 52 6.21 0.86 -0.37
C THR A 52 4.84 1.12 -0.98
N ALA A 53 3.85 1.36 -0.13
CA ALA A 53 2.49 1.70 -0.52
C ALA A 53 2.04 2.97 0.22
N PRO A 54 1.11 3.75 -0.34
CA PRO A 54 0.51 4.85 0.40
C PRO A 54 -0.37 4.33 1.53
N THR A 55 -0.26 4.95 2.70
CA THR A 55 -1.30 4.85 3.73
C THR A 55 -2.37 5.89 3.44
N LEU A 56 -3.59 5.42 3.16
CA LEU A 56 -4.72 6.30 2.85
C LEU A 56 -5.42 6.80 4.12
N ASN A 57 -5.99 8.00 4.04
CA ASN A 57 -6.94 8.53 5.01
C ASN A 57 -8.34 8.64 4.40
N PHE A 58 -9.18 7.65 4.64
CA PHE A 58 -10.55 7.66 4.14
C PHE A 58 -11.42 8.63 4.94
N MET A 59 -11.94 9.65 4.25
CA MET A 59 -12.95 10.53 4.84
C MET A 59 -14.32 9.86 4.95
N ARG A 60 -14.58 8.87 4.08
CA ARG A 60 -15.73 7.97 4.16
C ARG A 60 -15.26 6.59 3.70
N PRO A 61 -15.41 5.53 4.51
CA PRO A 61 -15.12 4.17 4.06
C PRO A 61 -16.09 3.78 2.94
N TYR A 62 -15.70 2.79 2.14
CA TYR A 62 -16.64 2.05 1.32
C TYR A 62 -17.66 1.40 2.26
N GLY A 63 -18.94 1.76 2.09
CA GLY A 63 -20.02 1.28 2.94
C GLY A 63 -20.57 -0.07 2.47
N THR A 64 -21.86 -0.29 2.67
CA THR A 64 -22.61 -1.48 2.20
C THR A 64 -22.66 -1.65 0.67
N CYS A 65 -21.99 -0.80 -0.09
CA CYS A 65 -21.95 -0.82 -1.55
C CYS A 65 -20.56 -1.21 -2.09
N ASP A 66 -19.70 -1.82 -1.26
CA ASP A 66 -18.49 -2.46 -1.76
C ASP A 66 -18.87 -3.64 -2.67
N ASP A 67 -18.62 -3.48 -3.96
CA ASP A 67 -18.87 -4.47 -5.00
C ASP A 67 -17.62 -5.31 -5.34
N GLY A 68 -16.57 -5.18 -4.54
CA GLY A 68 -15.27 -5.81 -4.79
C GLY A 68 -14.40 -5.04 -5.78
N SER A 69 -14.73 -3.78 -6.08
CA SER A 69 -13.89 -2.91 -6.90
C SER A 69 -12.56 -2.60 -6.22
N TYR A 70 -11.53 -2.39 -7.05
CA TYR A 70 -10.21 -1.93 -6.61
C TYR A 70 -10.00 -0.44 -6.88
N LEU A 71 -9.12 0.18 -6.10
CA LEU A 71 -8.62 1.52 -6.34
C LEU A 71 -7.31 1.45 -7.10
N PHE A 72 -7.22 2.19 -8.19
CA PHE A 72 -6.05 2.26 -9.06
C PHE A 72 -5.44 3.64 -8.92
N ILE A 73 -4.22 3.70 -8.39
CA ILE A 73 -3.51 4.96 -8.15
C ILE A 73 -2.09 4.89 -8.69
N ALA A 74 -1.57 6.06 -9.07
CA ALA A 74 -0.19 6.21 -9.53
C ALA A 74 0.51 7.29 -8.70
N PRO A 75 0.97 6.98 -7.48
CA PRO A 75 1.75 7.92 -6.69
C PRO A 75 2.98 8.38 -7.46
N ARG A 76 3.23 9.69 -7.45
CA ARG A 76 4.30 10.33 -8.23
C ARG A 76 4.67 11.69 -7.64
N GLY A 77 5.78 12.25 -8.11
CA GLY A 77 6.34 13.52 -7.64
C GLY A 77 7.63 13.35 -6.87
N GLU A 78 8.02 14.39 -6.13
CA GLU A 78 9.32 14.46 -5.43
C GLU A 78 9.28 13.89 -4.01
N LYS A 79 8.08 13.71 -3.45
CA LYS A 79 7.86 13.31 -2.05
C LYS A 79 7.65 11.82 -1.84
N THR A 80 7.57 11.06 -2.94
CA THR A 80 7.47 9.60 -2.92
C THR A 80 8.14 9.02 -4.15
N LYS A 81 8.60 7.78 -4.02
CA LYS A 81 9.07 7.00 -5.17
C LYS A 81 7.86 6.68 -6.05
N SER A 82 7.91 7.08 -7.32
CA SER A 82 6.78 6.84 -8.20
C SER A 82 6.54 5.36 -8.45
N SER A 83 5.27 4.97 -8.43
CA SER A 83 4.79 3.60 -8.60
C SER A 83 3.37 3.61 -9.16
N VAL A 84 2.86 2.43 -9.49
CA VAL A 84 1.42 2.20 -9.65
C VAL A 84 0.96 1.19 -8.60
N CYS A 85 -0.17 1.44 -7.96
CA CYS A 85 -0.71 0.59 -6.92
C CYS A 85 -2.17 0.25 -7.20
N ILE A 86 -2.51 -1.00 -6.95
CA ILE A 86 -3.87 -1.51 -6.87
C ILE A 86 -4.16 -1.78 -5.40
N LEU A 87 -5.19 -1.11 -4.87
CA LEU A 87 -5.64 -1.24 -3.48
C LEU A 87 -7.05 -1.83 -3.46
N ASP A 88 -7.38 -2.57 -2.40
CA ASP A 88 -8.77 -2.95 -2.14
C ASP A 88 -9.58 -1.80 -1.52
N ALA A 89 -10.88 -2.01 -1.33
CA ALA A 89 -11.80 -1.02 -0.76
C ALA A 89 -11.44 -0.55 0.67
N SER A 90 -10.61 -1.32 1.40
CA SER A 90 -10.09 -0.92 2.71
C SER A 90 -8.83 -0.04 2.61
N GLY A 91 -8.26 0.10 1.41
CA GLY A 91 -7.01 0.79 1.13
C GLY A 91 -5.78 -0.11 1.24
N SER A 92 -5.96 -1.41 1.43
CA SER A 92 -4.84 -2.35 1.57
C SER A 92 -4.24 -2.69 0.22
N LEU A 93 -2.90 -2.79 0.19
CA LEU A 93 -2.17 -3.08 -1.04
C LEU A 93 -2.46 -4.49 -1.55
N VAL A 94 -2.97 -4.58 -2.78
CA VAL A 94 -3.15 -5.83 -3.52
C VAL A 94 -1.97 -6.08 -4.45
N TRP A 95 -1.51 -5.06 -5.16
CA TRP A 95 -0.37 -5.15 -6.08
C TRP A 95 0.30 -3.80 -6.29
N SER A 96 1.61 -3.81 -6.50
CA SER A 96 2.39 -2.64 -6.92
C SER A 96 3.55 -3.07 -7.81
N THR A 97 4.04 -2.15 -8.64
CA THR A 97 5.32 -2.32 -9.32
C THR A 97 6.45 -2.45 -8.31
N SER A 98 7.30 -3.47 -8.47
CA SER A 98 8.51 -3.65 -7.65
C SER A 98 9.66 -2.75 -8.08
N ASP A 99 9.71 -2.41 -9.37
CA ASP A 99 10.83 -1.69 -9.98
C ASP A 99 10.48 -0.23 -10.29
N TYR A 100 11.50 0.63 -10.27
CA TYR A 100 11.34 2.04 -10.59
C TYR A 100 11.61 2.28 -12.08
N HIS A 101 10.59 2.73 -12.79
CA HIS A 101 10.66 3.02 -14.23
C HIS A 101 10.60 4.52 -14.55
N GLY A 102 10.87 5.38 -13.58
CA GLY A 102 10.65 6.83 -13.68
C GLY A 102 9.30 7.23 -13.10
N GLN A 103 8.74 8.34 -13.58
CA GLN A 103 7.41 8.79 -13.17
C GLN A 103 6.35 7.94 -13.86
N ALA A 104 5.54 7.25 -13.06
CA ALA A 104 4.48 6.37 -13.54
C ALA A 104 3.15 7.11 -13.68
N TYR A 105 2.44 6.79 -14.75
CA TYR A 105 1.17 7.40 -15.12
C TYR A 105 0.18 6.34 -15.53
N ASN A 106 -1.03 6.48 -14.97
CA ASN A 106 -2.24 5.79 -15.34
C ASN A 106 -2.16 4.26 -15.17
N LEU A 107 -3.26 3.65 -14.76
CA LEU A 107 -3.48 2.21 -14.95
C LEU A 107 -4.64 2.12 -15.95
N GLN A 108 -4.34 1.63 -17.15
CA GLN A 108 -5.29 1.65 -18.25
C GLN A 108 -5.31 0.32 -18.99
N VAL A 109 -6.52 -0.14 -19.32
CA VAL A 109 -6.70 -1.29 -20.19
C VAL A 109 -6.30 -0.93 -21.62
N GLN A 110 -5.41 -1.73 -22.19
CA GLN A 110 -5.00 -1.66 -23.61
C GLN A 110 -5.19 -3.05 -24.25
N GLU A 111 -5.50 -3.08 -25.54
CA GLU A 111 -5.63 -4.33 -26.29
C GLU A 111 -4.33 -4.64 -27.04
N TYR A 112 -3.84 -5.87 -26.90
CA TYR A 112 -2.70 -6.39 -27.64
C TYR A 112 -2.99 -7.82 -28.12
N HIS A 113 -2.88 -8.07 -29.43
CA HIS A 113 -3.26 -9.34 -30.09
C HIS A 113 -4.66 -9.85 -29.68
N GLY A 114 -5.64 -8.95 -29.59
CA GLY A 114 -7.02 -9.30 -29.23
C GLY A 114 -7.21 -9.69 -27.76
N GLN A 115 -6.23 -9.41 -26.89
CA GLN A 115 -6.33 -9.62 -25.45
C GLN A 115 -6.20 -8.29 -24.71
N SER A 116 -6.98 -8.12 -23.64
CA SER A 116 -6.94 -6.94 -22.77
C SER A 116 -5.85 -7.09 -21.71
N TYR A 117 -4.99 -6.09 -21.59
CA TYR A 117 -3.95 -5.99 -20.58
C TYR A 117 -4.14 -4.73 -19.77
N LEU A 118 -3.93 -4.81 -18.46
CA LEU A 118 -3.78 -3.62 -17.64
C LEU A 118 -2.35 -3.10 -17.82
N THR A 119 -2.22 -1.84 -18.21
CA THR A 119 -0.93 -1.24 -18.56
C THR A 119 -0.73 0.06 -17.81
N PHE A 120 0.53 0.50 -17.73
CA PHE A 120 0.87 1.84 -17.27
C PHE A 120 2.00 2.42 -18.10
N TRP A 121 2.06 3.75 -18.20
CA TRP A 121 3.21 4.43 -18.80
C TRP A 121 4.21 4.78 -17.70
N ALA A 122 5.50 4.65 -17.95
CA ALA A 122 6.52 5.21 -17.07
C ALA A 122 7.72 5.76 -17.85
N GLY A 123 8.31 6.83 -17.33
CA GLY A 123 9.49 7.45 -17.93
C GLY A 123 9.85 8.80 -17.32
N ASP A 124 10.60 9.59 -18.08
CA ASP A 124 10.93 10.97 -17.72
C ASP A 124 9.85 11.91 -18.26
N ASN A 125 9.06 12.50 -17.38
CA ASN A 125 7.99 13.43 -17.74
C ASN A 125 8.44 14.88 -17.88
N ALA A 126 9.71 15.21 -17.63
CA ALA A 126 10.24 16.56 -17.73
C ALA A 126 10.74 16.89 -19.16
N VAL A 127 10.89 15.90 -20.02
CA VAL A 127 11.37 16.08 -21.40
C VAL A 127 10.35 16.85 -22.23
N GLY A 128 10.65 18.12 -22.51
CA GLY A 128 9.88 18.97 -23.43
C GLY A 128 8.39 19.16 -23.06
N GLY A 129 8.03 18.94 -21.79
CA GLY A 129 6.65 19.06 -21.29
C GLY A 129 5.68 17.94 -21.72
N HIS A 130 6.13 16.99 -22.53
CA HIS A 130 5.34 15.83 -22.99
C HIS A 130 5.87 14.50 -22.44
N GLY A 131 7.14 14.48 -22.02
CA GLY A 131 7.79 13.31 -21.47
C GLY A 131 8.24 12.30 -22.53
N VAL A 132 9.14 11.41 -22.13
CA VAL A 132 9.64 10.28 -22.91
C VAL A 132 9.65 9.04 -22.02
N GLY A 133 9.05 7.96 -22.50
CA GLY A 133 8.87 6.75 -21.69
C GLY A 133 8.25 5.61 -22.48
N GLN A 134 7.87 4.57 -21.76
CA GLN A 134 7.38 3.30 -22.31
C GLN A 134 6.11 2.86 -21.62
N TYR A 135 5.31 2.06 -22.32
CA TYR A 135 4.20 1.33 -21.72
C TYR A 135 4.69 -0.02 -21.20
N PHE A 136 4.25 -0.36 -20.00
CA PHE A 136 4.48 -1.62 -19.33
C PHE A 136 3.15 -2.35 -19.21
N MET A 137 3.18 -3.68 -19.40
CA MET A 137 2.03 -4.59 -19.36
C MET A 137 2.33 -5.75 -18.42
#